data_AF-A0AAV6BCH5-F1
#
_entry.id   AF-A0AAV6BCH5-F1
#
_cell.length_a   1.000
_cell.length_b   1.000
_cell.length_c   1.000
_cell.angle_alpha   90.00
_cell.angle_beta   90.00
_cell.angle_gamma   90.00
#
_symmetry.space_group_name_H-M   'P 1'
#
loop_
_entity.id
_entity.type
_entity.pdbx_description
1 polymer ?
#
loop_
_entity_poly.entity_id
_entity_poly.type
_entity_poly.pdbx_seq_one_letter_code
_entity_poly.pdbx_strand_id
1 'polypeptide(L)'
;MWRNGKIPLTLAILWCAGCSGRQSTSGGNAGISVAVFPSATSVVIGQTVPFNATVTGTTNTSVNWQVAGVQGGNATVGTITTTGMYTAPNALPSPSTVVVTAVSQADTTKMGTGRVQVFQSNINQNPQSLPIKLGTSGGNADDVSGRFCCGGTLGSLLTRNGSFYILSNNHVLARSDQASLGEPISQPGIVDTNCSTAGTQTVANLTSFVSLKASGTNVDAAIALIVPGAVDLTGDILMLGSTATGSTPDPGPPHQGRGILASIGEPVAKSGRTSGLTCSKVSATNLATSVTYQTQCNGGTSFTVTFNNQVAVSGGGFSAGGDSGSLIVDQNTADPVALLYGGSDTDAVGNPVGDVIAALADAQGNQPSFVGSASQHQVIGCSLAGAAVKAAAQTAIAVDAASLALAQRARDLHAPELLANPYINAVGAAASVDRPGEAAVLIVVNLGREATPLPATIEGVATRIVTMGEPTPHGMLEFEAASRIVPAQDAFAVSALENSEVERAKAVHAAHVDELMKEPGVQGVGITSSADAPGEAALMIYLIRGEKHNAIPALIDGVRTRVRETSRFAAGRRGQEPQQGCKVPAAIPVETAAVKP
;
A
#
# COMPACT_ATOMS: atom_id res chain seq x y z
N MET A 1 -18.91 -29.41 37.92
CA MET A 1 -18.22 -29.78 39.17
C MET A 1 -16.76 -30.11 38.85
N TRP A 2 -15.85 -29.16 39.08
CA TRP A 2 -14.41 -29.38 39.00
C TRP A 2 -13.84 -29.18 40.39
N ARG A 3 -13.04 -30.14 40.89
CA ARG A 3 -12.38 -30.07 42.19
C ARG A 3 -10.87 -29.88 41.99
N ASN A 4 -10.37 -28.87 42.68
CA ASN A 4 -8.98 -28.45 42.82
C ASN A 4 -8.09 -29.52 43.47
N GLY A 5 -6.78 -29.46 43.15
CA GLY A 5 -5.73 -30.10 43.95
C GLY A 5 -4.36 -29.48 43.67
N LYS A 6 -3.91 -28.57 44.55
CA LYS A 6 -2.53 -28.07 44.67
C LYS A 6 -1.72 -29.06 45.51
N ILE A 7 -0.47 -29.39 45.14
CA ILE A 7 0.54 -29.96 46.05
C ILE A 7 1.92 -29.33 45.75
N PRO A 8 2.66 -28.84 46.78
CA PRO A 8 3.95 -28.16 46.64
C PRO A 8 5.15 -29.12 46.67
N LEU A 9 6.29 -28.68 46.10
CA LEU A 9 7.55 -29.43 46.07
C LEU A 9 8.50 -28.90 47.16
N THR A 10 8.80 -29.73 48.15
CA THR A 10 9.79 -29.48 49.21
C THR A 10 11.07 -30.30 49.00
N LEU A 11 12.18 -29.56 49.07
CA LEU A 11 13.59 -29.86 49.30
C LEU A 11 13.95 -31.25 49.87
N ALA A 12 14.96 -31.90 49.27
CA ALA A 12 15.78 -32.93 49.92
C ALA A 12 17.27 -32.63 49.67
N ILE A 13 17.99 -32.44 50.78
CA ILE A 13 19.43 -32.21 50.89
C ILE A 13 20.12 -33.57 50.99
N LEU A 14 21.19 -33.80 50.23
CA LEU A 14 22.11 -34.92 50.45
C LEU A 14 23.54 -34.38 50.58
N TRP A 15 24.12 -34.60 51.75
CA TRP A 15 25.52 -34.34 52.10
C TRP A 15 26.43 -35.46 51.59
N CYS A 16 27.54 -35.10 50.95
CA CYS A 16 28.76 -35.91 50.93
C CYS A 16 29.93 -35.02 51.36
N ALA A 17 30.67 -35.47 52.37
CA ALA A 17 31.89 -34.84 52.86
C ALA A 17 33.12 -35.60 52.33
N GLY A 18 34.18 -34.85 52.02
CA GLY A 18 35.55 -35.37 52.02
C GLY A 18 36.40 -35.04 50.78
N CYS A 19 37.09 -33.91 50.79
CA CYS A 19 38.57 -33.84 50.83
C CYS A 19 39.03 -32.39 50.70
N SER A 20 39.94 -32.01 51.60
CA SER A 20 40.47 -30.67 51.83
C SER A 20 41.49 -30.24 50.77
N GLY A 21 41.22 -29.13 50.09
CA GLY A 21 42.20 -28.33 49.36
C GLY A 21 42.02 -26.86 49.73
N ARG A 22 43.05 -26.25 50.33
CA ARG A 22 43.09 -24.81 50.60
C ARG A 22 43.06 -24.06 49.27
N GLN A 23 42.03 -23.27 49.02
CA GLN A 23 42.04 -22.24 47.99
C GLN A 23 41.48 -20.95 48.56
N SER A 24 42.28 -19.90 48.37
CA SER A 24 42.13 -18.55 48.88
C SER A 24 40.70 -18.03 48.81
N THR A 25 40.26 -17.41 49.90
CA THR A 25 39.20 -16.41 49.90
C THR A 25 39.68 -15.20 49.08
N SER A 26 39.60 -15.29 47.75
CA SER A 26 39.41 -14.10 46.95
C SER A 26 37.96 -13.69 47.17
N GLY A 27 37.76 -12.60 47.91
CA GLY A 27 36.57 -11.78 47.76
C GLY A 27 36.55 -11.27 46.33
N GLY A 28 36.16 -12.14 45.40
CA GLY A 28 35.85 -11.78 44.04
C GLY A 28 34.70 -10.82 44.11
N ASN A 29 34.97 -9.55 43.83
CA ASN A 29 33.97 -8.55 43.56
C ASN A 29 33.03 -9.14 42.49
N ALA A 30 31.90 -9.70 42.90
CA ALA A 30 30.97 -10.35 41.99
C ALA A 30 30.43 -9.24 41.09
N GLY A 31 30.97 -9.16 39.87
CA GLY A 31 30.69 -8.05 38.97
C GLY A 31 29.17 -7.87 38.81
N ILE A 32 28.72 -6.61 38.93
CA ILE A 32 27.31 -6.27 38.80
C ILE A 32 26.78 -6.79 37.46
N SER A 33 25.66 -7.51 37.52
CA SER A 33 25.00 -8.09 36.35
C SER A 33 23.53 -7.67 36.32
N VAL A 34 22.99 -7.46 35.13
CA VAL A 34 21.60 -7.03 34.90
C VAL A 34 20.97 -7.96 33.86
N ALA A 35 19.83 -8.55 34.20
CA ALA A 35 19.02 -9.35 33.28
C ALA A 35 17.62 -8.74 33.13
N VAL A 36 17.04 -8.81 31.93
CA VAL A 36 15.68 -8.32 31.64
C VAL A 36 14.82 -9.48 31.17
N PHE A 37 13.60 -9.57 31.72
CA PHE A 37 12.60 -10.57 31.34
C PHE A 37 11.26 -9.89 31.00
N PRO A 38 10.59 -10.27 29.90
CA PRO A 38 11.03 -11.24 28.89
C PRO A 38 12.24 -10.73 28.07
N SER A 39 13.10 -11.63 27.59
CA SER A 39 14.22 -11.24 26.71
C SER A 39 13.74 -10.94 25.27
N ALA A 40 12.59 -11.48 24.89
CA ALA A 40 11.86 -11.15 23.67
C ALA A 40 10.35 -11.27 23.89
N THR A 41 9.57 -10.35 23.36
CA THR A 41 8.11 -10.36 23.38
C THR A 41 7.56 -9.65 22.14
N SER A 42 6.25 -9.71 21.94
CA SER A 42 5.53 -9.01 20.88
C SER A 42 4.33 -8.26 21.45
N VAL A 43 4.04 -7.08 20.91
CA VAL A 43 2.95 -6.22 21.41
C VAL A 43 2.28 -5.49 20.25
N VAL A 44 0.97 -5.29 20.37
CA VAL A 44 0.19 -4.51 19.40
C VAL A 44 0.47 -3.01 19.63
N ILE A 45 0.44 -2.20 18.57
CA ILE A 45 0.47 -0.73 18.69
C ILE A 45 -0.49 -0.22 19.77
N GLY A 46 -0.05 0.76 20.57
CA GLY A 46 -0.81 1.32 21.69
C GLY A 46 -1.05 0.40 22.90
N GLN A 47 -0.66 -0.88 22.85
CA GLN A 47 -0.81 -1.81 23.98
C GLN A 47 0.42 -1.87 24.88
N THR A 48 0.27 -2.45 26.07
CA THR A 48 1.32 -2.51 27.09
C THR A 48 1.85 -3.92 27.34
N VAL A 49 3.13 -4.05 27.69
CA VAL A 49 3.74 -5.30 28.16
C VAL A 49 4.66 -5.04 29.36
N PRO A 50 4.62 -5.87 30.42
CA PRO A 50 5.51 -5.73 31.56
C PRO A 50 6.92 -6.27 31.28
N PHE A 51 7.93 -5.54 31.75
CA PHE A 51 9.32 -5.98 31.85
C PHE A 51 9.80 -5.93 33.30
N ASN A 52 10.55 -6.95 33.69
CA ASN A 52 11.21 -7.03 34.98
C ASN A 52 12.72 -7.05 34.79
N ALA A 53 13.45 -6.33 35.64
CA ALA A 53 14.90 -6.36 35.68
C ALA A 53 15.39 -7.04 36.98
N THR A 54 16.41 -7.88 36.87
CA THR A 54 17.10 -8.49 38.00
C THR A 54 18.54 -8.00 38.02
N VAL A 55 18.95 -7.34 39.11
CA VAL A 55 20.32 -6.86 39.32
C VAL A 55 20.98 -7.70 40.42
N THR A 56 22.17 -8.22 40.16
CA THR A 56 22.98 -9.00 41.14
C THR A 56 24.37 -8.39 41.31
N GLY A 57 25.09 -8.79 42.38
CA GLY A 57 26.45 -8.27 42.66
C GLY A 57 26.49 -6.91 43.38
N THR A 58 25.34 -6.38 43.80
CA THR A 58 25.22 -5.11 44.55
C THR A 58 23.99 -5.12 45.46
N THR A 59 23.96 -4.26 46.49
CA THR A 59 22.79 -4.04 47.35
C THR A 59 21.77 -3.07 46.74
N ASN A 60 22.18 -2.21 45.81
CA ASN A 60 21.27 -1.34 45.07
C ASN A 60 20.80 -2.05 43.79
N THR A 61 19.57 -2.57 43.82
CA THR A 61 18.96 -3.32 42.72
C THR A 61 18.07 -2.49 41.80
N SER A 62 18.07 -1.17 41.93
CA SER A 62 17.26 -0.25 41.12
C SER A 62 17.84 -0.07 39.71
N VAL A 63 16.96 0.16 38.73
CA VAL A 63 17.33 0.37 37.32
C VAL A 63 16.71 1.63 36.73
N ASN A 64 17.38 2.21 35.74
CA ASN A 64 16.83 3.23 34.85
C ASN A 64 16.41 2.56 33.54
N TRP A 65 15.14 2.67 33.18
CA TRP A 65 14.60 2.10 31.94
C TRP A 65 14.79 3.05 30.75
N GLN A 66 15.16 2.47 29.62
CA GLN A 66 15.27 3.14 28.33
C GLN A 66 14.54 2.34 27.24
N VAL A 67 14.04 3.04 26.23
CA VAL A 67 13.50 2.46 24.99
C VAL A 67 14.30 3.02 23.83
N ALA A 68 14.89 2.14 23.02
CA ALA A 68 15.76 2.51 21.91
C ALA A 68 16.86 3.54 22.28
N GLY A 69 17.40 3.43 23.50
CA GLY A 69 18.43 4.35 24.03
C GLY A 69 17.91 5.65 24.65
N VAL A 70 16.59 5.91 24.63
CA VAL A 70 15.98 7.10 25.24
C VAL A 70 15.40 6.74 26.61
N GLN A 71 15.81 7.44 27.67
CA GLN A 71 15.27 7.23 29.03
C GLN A 71 13.75 7.45 29.04
N GLY A 72 12.99 6.46 29.51
CA GLY A 72 11.53 6.49 29.50
C GLY A 72 10.87 6.36 28.12
N GLY A 73 11.65 6.40 27.03
CA GLY A 73 11.16 6.30 25.65
C GLY A 73 10.49 7.59 25.12
N ASN A 74 9.78 7.47 23.99
CA ASN A 74 9.08 8.58 23.34
C ASN A 74 7.90 8.07 22.48
N ALA A 75 7.17 8.97 21.82
CA ALA A 75 5.99 8.61 21.03
C ALA A 75 6.28 7.76 19.77
N THR A 76 7.52 7.73 19.26
CA THR A 76 7.86 7.02 18.01
C THR A 76 8.34 5.59 18.24
N VAL A 77 8.96 5.31 19.40
CA VAL A 77 9.43 3.96 19.77
C VAL A 77 8.67 3.35 20.95
N GLY A 78 7.74 4.09 21.54
CA GLY A 78 7.01 3.70 22.74
C GLY A 78 7.67 4.22 24.02
N THR A 79 6.93 4.18 25.11
CA THR A 79 7.36 4.67 26.43
C THR A 79 7.47 3.53 27.44
N ILE A 80 8.25 3.70 28.50
CA ILE A 80 8.37 2.73 29.59
C ILE A 80 8.34 3.42 30.95
N THR A 81 7.55 2.90 31.87
CA THR A 81 7.47 3.44 33.24
C THR A 81 8.68 3.04 34.08
N THR A 82 8.87 3.70 35.22
CA THR A 82 9.91 3.32 36.21
C THR A 82 9.72 1.91 36.77
N THR A 83 8.48 1.40 36.76
CA THR A 83 8.13 0.02 37.16
C THR A 83 8.30 -1.02 36.04
N GLY A 84 8.76 -0.61 34.85
CA GLY A 84 9.02 -1.52 33.74
C GLY A 84 7.81 -1.83 32.86
N MET A 85 6.73 -1.04 32.92
CA MET A 85 5.60 -1.21 31.99
C MET A 85 5.90 -0.49 30.67
N TYR A 86 6.19 -1.24 29.61
CA TYR A 86 6.37 -0.69 28.26
C TYR A 86 5.00 -0.47 27.61
N THR A 87 4.81 0.68 26.96
CA THR A 87 3.65 1.03 26.11
C THR A 87 4.13 1.21 24.68
N ALA A 88 3.60 0.42 23.76
CA ALA A 88 3.93 0.51 22.35
C ALA A 88 3.46 1.84 21.75
N PRO A 89 4.17 2.40 20.75
CA PRO A 89 3.75 3.62 20.07
C PRO A 89 2.42 3.42 19.34
N ASN A 90 1.71 4.52 19.05
CA ASN A 90 0.45 4.50 18.30
C ASN A 90 0.64 4.34 16.78
N ALA A 91 1.88 4.38 16.30
CA ALA A 91 2.25 4.10 14.91
C ALA A 91 3.34 3.01 14.90
N LEU A 92 3.36 2.18 13.85
CA LEU A 92 4.34 1.10 13.73
C LEU A 92 5.77 1.69 13.61
N PRO A 93 6.70 1.35 14.52
CA PRO A 93 8.07 1.87 14.45
C PRO A 93 8.82 1.27 13.24
N SER A 94 9.87 1.96 12.79
CA SER A 94 10.73 1.53 11.69
C SER A 94 12.19 1.60 12.14
N PRO A 95 12.85 0.47 12.46
CA PRO A 95 12.34 -0.90 12.35
C PRO A 95 11.24 -1.23 13.38
N SER A 96 10.38 -2.20 13.07
CA SER A 96 9.27 -2.63 13.95
C SER A 96 9.71 -3.33 15.23
N THR A 97 11.00 -3.58 15.38
CA THR A 97 11.60 -4.15 16.59
C THR A 97 12.20 -3.04 17.44
N VAL A 98 11.71 -2.91 18.67
CA VAL A 98 12.17 -1.93 19.66
C VAL A 98 12.99 -2.64 20.73
N VAL A 99 14.05 -1.99 21.21
CA VAL A 99 14.88 -2.53 22.31
C VAL A 99 14.54 -1.81 23.61
N VAL A 100 14.17 -2.57 24.63
CA VAL A 100 13.97 -2.10 25.99
C VAL A 100 15.22 -2.44 26.80
N THR A 101 15.75 -1.46 27.52
CA THR A 101 17.01 -1.57 28.24
C THR A 101 16.82 -1.20 29.70
N ALA A 102 17.29 -2.05 30.62
CA ALA A 102 17.45 -1.72 32.02
C ALA A 102 18.92 -1.40 32.31
N VAL A 103 19.22 -0.19 32.77
CA VAL A 103 20.57 0.24 33.17
C VAL A 103 20.66 0.26 34.69
N SER A 104 21.66 -0.38 35.29
CA SER A 104 21.83 -0.39 36.74
C SER A 104 22.09 1.02 37.28
N GLN A 105 21.41 1.40 38.38
CA GLN A 105 21.73 2.64 39.09
C GLN A 105 23.01 2.54 39.92
N ALA A 106 23.44 1.32 40.27
CA ALA A 106 24.67 1.09 41.02
C ALA A 106 25.93 1.21 40.14
N ASP A 107 25.83 0.81 38.87
CA ASP A 107 26.89 0.92 37.86
C ASP A 107 26.25 1.10 36.48
N THR A 108 26.32 2.33 35.96
CA THR A 108 25.70 2.71 34.68
C THR A 108 26.34 2.06 33.46
N THR A 109 27.48 1.37 33.63
CA THR A 109 28.10 0.56 32.57
C THR A 109 27.48 -0.83 32.44
N LYS A 110 26.59 -1.23 33.37
CA LYS A 110 25.92 -2.53 33.38
C LYS A 110 24.47 -2.41 32.97
N MET A 111 24.07 -3.20 31.97
CA MET A 111 22.74 -3.16 31.41
C MET A 111 22.26 -4.55 30.95
N GLY A 112 20.95 -4.76 31.01
CA GLY A 112 20.25 -5.90 30.41
C GLY A 112 19.27 -5.41 29.35
N THR A 113 18.97 -6.24 28.36
CA THR A 113 18.07 -5.85 27.26
C THR A 113 16.98 -6.89 27.00
N GLY A 114 15.82 -6.41 26.58
CA GLY A 114 14.73 -7.19 26.02
C GLY A 114 14.31 -6.61 24.67
N ARG A 115 13.85 -7.46 23.75
CA ARG A 115 13.35 -7.03 22.43
C ARG A 115 11.84 -7.07 22.39
N VAL A 116 11.23 -6.04 21.83
CA VAL A 116 9.79 -5.96 21.59
C VAL A 116 9.56 -5.92 20.09
N GLN A 117 8.91 -6.94 19.55
CA GLN A 117 8.36 -6.87 18.21
C GLN A 117 7.02 -6.12 18.29
N VAL A 118 6.99 -4.87 17.84
CA VAL A 118 5.74 -4.12 17.71
C VAL A 118 5.09 -4.55 16.40
N PHE A 119 3.82 -4.92 16.47
CA PHE A 119 3.04 -5.26 15.29
C PHE A 119 1.70 -4.52 15.35
N GLN A 120 1.08 -4.32 14.20
CA GLN A 120 -0.31 -3.92 14.15
C GLN A 120 -1.15 -5.18 14.29
N SER A 121 -2.09 -5.22 15.23
CA SER A 121 -3.12 -6.26 15.21
C SER A 121 -3.89 -6.04 13.92
N ASN A 122 -3.73 -6.95 12.97
CA ASN A 122 -4.56 -6.92 11.79
C ASN A 122 -5.89 -7.57 12.14
N ILE A 123 -6.76 -6.77 12.77
CA ILE A 123 -8.10 -7.22 13.20
C ILE A 123 -8.91 -7.81 12.05
N ASN A 124 -8.57 -7.45 10.81
CA ASN A 124 -9.19 -7.99 9.61
C ASN A 124 -8.89 -9.49 9.44
N GLN A 125 -7.77 -10.02 9.93
CA GLN A 125 -7.41 -11.45 9.82
C GLN A 125 -8.00 -12.33 10.92
N ASN A 126 -8.46 -11.72 12.02
CA ASN A 126 -8.91 -12.47 13.17
C ASN A 126 -10.24 -13.19 12.90
N PRO A 127 -10.44 -14.41 13.44
CA PRO A 127 -11.77 -14.98 13.54
C PRO A 127 -12.72 -14.03 14.27
N GLN A 128 -13.92 -13.83 13.73
CA GLN A 128 -14.95 -12.99 14.33
C GLN A 128 -16.08 -13.85 14.89
N SER A 129 -16.71 -13.39 15.97
CA SER A 129 -18.01 -13.94 16.37
C SER A 129 -19.09 -13.52 15.37
N LEU A 130 -20.05 -14.39 15.09
CA LEU A 130 -21.22 -14.02 14.29
C LEU A 130 -22.12 -13.02 15.06
N PRO A 131 -22.75 -12.06 14.38
CA PRO A 131 -22.56 -11.74 12.97
C PRO A 131 -21.21 -11.04 12.71
N ILE A 132 -20.52 -11.41 11.62
CA ILE A 132 -19.25 -10.80 11.24
C ILE A 132 -19.45 -9.40 10.65
N LYS A 133 -18.41 -8.57 10.79
CA LYS A 133 -18.22 -7.33 10.03
C LYS A 133 -17.37 -7.60 8.78
N LEU A 134 -17.54 -6.77 7.76
CA LEU A 134 -16.82 -6.88 6.48
C LEU A 134 -15.49 -6.12 6.49
N GLY A 135 -14.76 -6.13 5.38
CA GLY A 135 -13.34 -5.77 5.34
C GLY A 135 -12.43 -6.82 5.97
N THR A 136 -12.97 -7.95 6.41
CA THR A 136 -12.25 -9.04 7.07
C THR A 136 -11.70 -10.06 6.05
N SER A 137 -10.80 -10.90 6.52
CA SER A 137 -10.33 -12.09 5.83
C SER A 137 -11.49 -13.02 5.48
N GLY A 138 -11.49 -13.47 4.24
CA GLY A 138 -12.33 -14.56 3.81
C GLY A 138 -11.98 -14.99 2.40
N GLY A 139 -12.68 -16.00 1.94
CA GLY A 139 -12.46 -16.58 0.63
C GLY A 139 -13.18 -17.90 0.51
N ASN A 140 -13.07 -18.51 -0.66
CA ASN A 140 -13.60 -19.83 -0.88
C ASN A 140 -12.82 -20.87 -0.05
N ALA A 141 -13.53 -21.67 0.75
CA ALA A 141 -12.91 -22.63 1.66
C ALA A 141 -12.24 -23.80 0.92
N ASP A 142 -12.53 -23.96 -0.38
CA ASP A 142 -11.94 -24.99 -1.24
C ASP A 142 -10.72 -24.47 -2.04
N ASP A 143 -10.30 -23.21 -1.82
CA ASP A 143 -9.17 -22.61 -2.54
C ASP A 143 -7.81 -23.05 -1.99
N VAL A 144 -7.55 -24.35 -2.10
CA VAL A 144 -6.34 -25.03 -1.63
C VAL A 144 -5.60 -25.65 -2.82
N SER A 145 -4.29 -25.46 -2.87
CA SER A 145 -3.36 -26.05 -3.84
C SER A 145 -2.19 -26.70 -3.10
N GLY A 146 -2.34 -27.98 -2.76
CA GLY A 146 -1.36 -28.72 -1.97
C GLY A 146 -1.23 -28.17 -0.55
N ARG A 147 -0.10 -27.53 -0.25
CA ARG A 147 0.16 -26.88 1.06
C ARG A 147 -0.16 -25.38 1.08
N PHE A 148 -0.55 -24.83 -0.07
CA PHE A 148 -0.88 -23.42 -0.22
C PHE A 148 -2.38 -23.24 -0.28
N CYS A 149 -2.85 -22.10 0.17
CA CYS A 149 -4.24 -21.70 0.06
C CYS A 149 -4.29 -20.20 -0.22
N CYS A 150 -5.42 -19.77 -0.76
CA CYS A 150 -5.68 -18.38 -1.10
C CYS A 150 -6.77 -17.83 -0.21
N GLY A 151 -6.87 -16.52 -0.24
CA GLY A 151 -7.90 -15.76 0.42
C GLY A 151 -7.75 -14.30 0.06
N GLY A 152 -8.76 -13.55 0.39
CA GLY A 152 -8.79 -12.12 0.17
C GLY A 152 -9.61 -11.45 1.24
N THR A 153 -10.35 -10.43 0.83
CA THR A 153 -11.20 -9.64 1.70
C THR A 153 -12.66 -9.91 1.36
N LEU A 154 -13.50 -10.14 2.39
CA LEU A 154 -14.95 -10.05 2.27
C LEU A 154 -15.31 -8.56 2.26
N GLY A 155 -15.52 -8.00 1.07
CA GLY A 155 -15.41 -6.57 0.83
C GLY A 155 -16.56 -5.73 1.36
N SER A 156 -17.75 -5.98 0.85
CA SER A 156 -18.95 -5.19 1.15
C SER A 156 -20.21 -6.03 1.05
N LEU A 157 -21.30 -5.54 1.65
CA LEU A 157 -22.59 -6.18 1.62
C LEU A 157 -23.42 -5.57 0.49
N LEU A 158 -23.95 -6.41 -0.36
CA LEU A 158 -24.89 -6.03 -1.40
C LEU A 158 -26.28 -6.57 -1.08
N THR A 159 -27.32 -5.87 -1.56
CA THR A 159 -28.69 -6.36 -1.56
C THR A 159 -29.26 -6.40 -2.97
N ARG A 160 -30.05 -7.44 -3.26
CA ARG A 160 -30.86 -7.56 -4.48
C ARG A 160 -32.10 -8.37 -4.17
N ASN A 161 -33.27 -7.87 -4.52
CA ASN A 161 -34.56 -8.56 -4.35
C ASN A 161 -34.77 -9.09 -2.90
N GLY A 162 -34.34 -8.31 -1.90
CA GLY A 162 -34.44 -8.68 -0.48
C GLY A 162 -33.42 -9.71 0.01
N SER A 163 -32.57 -10.25 -0.87
CA SER A 163 -31.46 -11.13 -0.51
C SER A 163 -30.17 -10.34 -0.30
N PHE A 164 -29.30 -10.84 0.57
CA PHE A 164 -28.04 -10.20 0.92
C PHE A 164 -26.83 -11.03 0.48
N TYR A 165 -25.83 -10.37 -0.07
CA TYR A 165 -24.66 -11.02 -0.64
C TYR A 165 -23.38 -10.36 -0.18
N ILE A 166 -22.35 -11.15 0.13
CA ILE A 166 -20.99 -10.64 0.24
C ILE A 166 -20.45 -10.40 -1.17
N LEU A 167 -19.93 -9.20 -1.42
CA LEU A 167 -19.14 -8.85 -2.59
C LEU A 167 -17.65 -9.06 -2.32
N SER A 168 -16.95 -9.67 -3.26
CA SER A 168 -15.48 -9.69 -3.34
C SER A 168 -15.07 -9.97 -4.79
N ASN A 169 -13.79 -10.28 -5.05
CA ASN A 169 -13.32 -10.62 -6.39
C ASN A 169 -13.67 -12.05 -6.80
N ASN A 170 -13.71 -12.29 -8.11
CA ASN A 170 -13.75 -13.65 -8.66
C ASN A 170 -12.56 -14.46 -8.17
N HIS A 171 -11.35 -13.92 -8.24
CA HIS A 171 -10.17 -14.69 -7.81
C HIS A 171 -10.10 -14.93 -6.29
N VAL A 172 -11.06 -14.41 -5.50
CA VAL A 172 -11.17 -14.63 -4.05
C VAL A 172 -12.31 -15.61 -3.71
N LEU A 173 -13.49 -15.46 -4.34
CA LEU A 173 -14.66 -16.31 -4.04
C LEU A 173 -14.88 -17.44 -5.06
N ALA A 174 -14.47 -17.21 -6.31
CA ALA A 174 -14.67 -18.11 -7.45
C ALA A 174 -13.38 -18.79 -7.92
N ARG A 175 -12.29 -18.65 -7.17
CA ARG A 175 -11.01 -19.38 -7.38
C ARG A 175 -10.45 -19.19 -8.78
N SER A 176 -10.52 -17.96 -9.33
CA SER A 176 -10.10 -17.66 -10.71
C SER A 176 -10.83 -18.53 -11.75
N ASP A 177 -12.16 -18.47 -11.73
CA ASP A 177 -13.09 -19.29 -12.53
C ASP A 177 -13.06 -20.80 -12.26
N GLN A 178 -12.47 -21.28 -11.16
CA GLN A 178 -12.39 -22.72 -10.85
C GLN A 178 -13.49 -23.22 -9.90
N ALA A 179 -14.23 -22.31 -9.25
CA ALA A 179 -15.27 -22.68 -8.31
C ALA A 179 -16.59 -23.08 -8.97
N SER A 180 -17.31 -23.98 -8.32
CA SER A 180 -18.73 -24.26 -8.56
C SER A 180 -19.62 -23.34 -7.72
N LEU A 181 -20.78 -22.96 -8.24
CA LEU A 181 -21.78 -22.24 -7.46
C LEU A 181 -22.21 -23.09 -6.25
N GLY A 182 -22.43 -22.45 -5.11
CA GLY A 182 -22.76 -23.08 -3.84
C GLY A 182 -21.55 -23.41 -2.97
N GLU A 183 -20.32 -23.26 -3.46
CA GLU A 183 -19.11 -23.48 -2.65
C GLU A 183 -19.08 -22.55 -1.41
N PRO A 184 -18.60 -23.06 -0.26
CA PRO A 184 -18.64 -22.32 1.00
C PRO A 184 -17.61 -21.20 1.05
N ILE A 185 -18.05 -20.03 1.51
CA ILE A 185 -17.18 -18.88 1.80
C ILE A 185 -16.94 -18.81 3.31
N SER A 186 -15.67 -18.86 3.71
CA SER A 186 -15.27 -18.93 5.12
C SER A 186 -14.85 -17.57 5.68
N GLN A 187 -15.11 -17.37 6.99
CA GLN A 187 -14.50 -16.34 7.81
C GLN A 187 -13.85 -17.00 9.05
N PRO A 188 -12.59 -16.69 9.40
CA PRO A 188 -11.64 -16.02 8.52
C PRO A 188 -11.39 -16.89 7.26
N GLY A 189 -10.70 -16.34 6.27
CA GLY A 189 -10.26 -17.12 5.12
C GLY A 189 -9.29 -18.21 5.55
N ILE A 190 -9.29 -19.34 4.83
CA ILE A 190 -8.41 -20.48 5.16
C ILE A 190 -6.91 -20.13 5.14
N VAL A 191 -6.53 -19.06 4.45
CA VAL A 191 -5.18 -18.48 4.46
C VAL A 191 -4.72 -18.00 5.84
N ASP A 192 -5.65 -17.70 6.75
CA ASP A 192 -5.36 -17.30 8.13
C ASP A 192 -5.50 -18.44 9.16
N THR A 193 -5.84 -19.64 8.70
CA THR A 193 -6.03 -20.83 9.54
C THR A 193 -5.11 -21.98 9.12
N ASN A 194 -3.93 -21.64 8.57
CA ASN A 194 -2.95 -22.61 8.06
C ASN A 194 -3.54 -23.55 7.00
N CYS A 195 -4.37 -23.02 6.09
CA CYS A 195 -5.06 -23.76 5.04
C CYS A 195 -5.98 -24.87 5.57
N SER A 196 -6.52 -24.67 6.78
CA SER A 196 -7.46 -25.59 7.42
C SER A 196 -8.84 -24.97 7.56
N THR A 197 -9.89 -25.73 7.32
CA THR A 197 -11.26 -25.29 7.64
C THR A 197 -11.55 -25.33 9.14
N ALA A 198 -10.69 -25.97 9.94
CA ALA A 198 -10.81 -25.95 11.40
C ALA A 198 -10.59 -24.53 11.94
N GLY A 199 -11.56 -24.05 12.73
CA GLY A 199 -11.54 -22.67 13.26
C GLY A 199 -12.10 -21.63 12.29
N THR A 200 -12.62 -22.06 11.14
CA THR A 200 -13.42 -21.21 10.24
C THR A 200 -14.92 -21.47 10.44
N GLN A 201 -15.73 -20.50 10.03
CA GLN A 201 -17.18 -20.61 9.93
C GLN A 201 -17.61 -20.22 8.52
N THR A 202 -18.57 -20.95 7.94
CA THR A 202 -19.15 -20.60 6.65
C THR A 202 -20.13 -19.43 6.85
N VAL A 203 -19.86 -18.32 6.16
CA VAL A 203 -20.64 -17.08 6.30
C VAL A 203 -21.48 -16.76 5.06
N ALA A 204 -21.15 -17.36 3.92
CA ALA A 204 -21.90 -17.24 2.68
C ALA A 204 -21.63 -18.45 1.78
N ASN A 205 -22.41 -18.60 0.71
CA ASN A 205 -22.18 -19.59 -0.35
C ASN A 205 -22.11 -18.90 -1.72
N LEU A 206 -21.11 -19.22 -2.52
CA LEU A 206 -20.89 -18.60 -3.83
C LEU A 206 -22.15 -18.65 -4.69
N THR A 207 -22.60 -17.51 -5.22
CA THR A 207 -23.87 -17.43 -5.96
C THR A 207 -23.70 -17.04 -7.41
N SER A 208 -22.79 -16.11 -7.70
CA SER A 208 -22.51 -15.67 -9.07
C SER A 208 -21.13 -15.03 -9.13
N PHE A 209 -20.50 -15.09 -10.30
CA PHE A 209 -19.25 -14.40 -10.57
C PHE A 209 -19.15 -14.04 -12.05
N VAL A 210 -18.41 -12.98 -12.34
CA VAL A 210 -18.06 -12.60 -13.70
C VAL A 210 -16.82 -13.41 -14.09
N SER A 211 -16.89 -14.18 -15.18
CA SER A 211 -15.76 -15.00 -15.60
C SER A 211 -14.60 -14.13 -16.08
N LEU A 212 -13.40 -14.38 -15.56
CA LEU A 212 -12.16 -13.70 -15.95
C LEU A 212 -11.67 -14.12 -17.34
N LYS A 213 -12.04 -15.31 -17.79
CA LYS A 213 -11.65 -15.86 -19.11
C LYS A 213 -12.68 -15.60 -20.21
N ALA A 214 -13.82 -14.99 -19.87
CA ALA A 214 -14.84 -14.66 -20.86
C ALA A 214 -14.40 -13.48 -21.75
N SER A 215 -14.74 -13.56 -23.04
CA SER A 215 -14.58 -12.43 -23.95
C SER A 215 -15.44 -11.25 -23.49
N GLY A 216 -14.88 -10.05 -23.49
CA GLY A 216 -15.58 -8.84 -23.05
C GLY A 216 -15.70 -8.69 -21.53
N THR A 217 -15.03 -9.53 -20.74
CA THR A 217 -14.96 -9.33 -19.29
C THR A 217 -14.32 -7.97 -18.97
N ASN A 218 -14.90 -7.25 -18.01
CA ASN A 218 -14.39 -5.92 -17.61
C ASN A 218 -14.31 -5.72 -16.10
N VAL A 219 -14.69 -6.74 -15.31
CA VAL A 219 -14.60 -6.69 -13.85
C VAL A 219 -14.16 -8.03 -13.28
N ASP A 220 -13.48 -7.97 -12.14
CA ASP A 220 -13.12 -9.12 -11.33
C ASP A 220 -14.00 -9.12 -10.09
N ALA A 221 -15.19 -9.72 -10.20
CA ALA A 221 -16.20 -9.64 -9.16
C ALA A 221 -16.96 -10.96 -9.00
N ALA A 222 -17.32 -11.25 -7.75
CA ALA A 222 -18.16 -12.36 -7.35
C ALA A 222 -19.03 -11.98 -6.15
N ILE A 223 -20.19 -12.62 -6.07
CA ILE A 223 -21.13 -12.48 -4.96
C ILE A 223 -21.48 -13.84 -4.35
N ALA A 224 -21.60 -13.86 -3.03
CA ALA A 224 -21.98 -15.04 -2.27
C ALA A 224 -23.15 -14.73 -1.33
N LEU A 225 -24.24 -15.50 -1.43
CA LEU A 225 -25.44 -15.35 -0.61
C LEU A 225 -25.11 -15.67 0.85
N ILE A 226 -25.44 -14.74 1.75
CA ILE A 226 -25.09 -14.90 3.17
C ILE A 226 -25.86 -16.05 3.82
N VAL A 227 -25.21 -16.70 4.78
CA VAL A 227 -25.90 -17.56 5.75
C VAL A 227 -26.65 -16.64 6.74
N PRO A 228 -27.95 -16.87 7.00
CA PRO A 228 -28.71 -16.03 7.93
C PRO A 228 -28.05 -15.89 9.30
N GLY A 229 -27.91 -14.66 9.78
CA GLY A 229 -27.26 -14.33 11.05
C GLY A 229 -25.73 -14.37 11.03
N ALA A 230 -25.11 -14.74 9.90
CA ALA A 230 -23.65 -14.84 9.83
C ALA A 230 -22.96 -13.50 9.53
N VAL A 231 -23.63 -12.57 8.86
CA VAL A 231 -23.08 -11.26 8.47
C VAL A 231 -23.97 -10.16 9.04
N ASP A 232 -23.35 -9.09 9.53
CA ASP A 232 -24.08 -7.92 9.98
C ASP A 232 -24.75 -7.21 8.80
N LEU A 233 -26.05 -6.93 8.94
CA LEU A 233 -26.88 -6.35 7.89
C LEU A 233 -26.78 -4.81 7.83
N THR A 234 -26.04 -4.16 8.73
CA THR A 234 -25.76 -2.73 8.59
C THR A 234 -24.78 -2.42 7.46
N GLY A 235 -24.04 -3.40 6.97
CA GLY A 235 -22.99 -3.23 5.96
C GLY A 235 -21.66 -2.74 6.52
N ASP A 236 -21.48 -2.76 7.85
CA ASP A 236 -20.27 -2.28 8.50
C ASP A 236 -19.00 -2.99 8.01
N ILE A 237 -18.01 -2.17 7.64
CA ILE A 237 -16.65 -2.56 7.27
C ILE A 237 -15.71 -2.16 8.41
N LEU A 238 -14.85 -3.09 8.84
CA LEU A 238 -13.87 -2.84 9.91
C LEU A 238 -13.04 -1.59 9.62
N MET A 239 -12.88 -0.72 10.63
CA MET A 239 -12.09 0.52 10.58
C MET A 239 -12.56 1.59 9.58
N LEU A 240 -13.76 1.47 9.01
CA LEU A 240 -14.25 2.43 8.03
C LEU A 240 -15.11 3.55 8.66
N GLY A 241 -15.36 3.51 9.96
CA GLY A 241 -16.29 4.42 10.64
C GLY A 241 -15.80 5.85 10.82
N SER A 242 -16.72 6.69 11.28
CA SER A 242 -16.48 8.11 11.59
C SER A 242 -15.99 8.38 13.02
N THR A 243 -15.94 7.35 13.85
CA THR A 243 -15.47 7.39 15.24
C THR A 243 -14.32 6.42 15.45
N ALA A 244 -13.60 6.58 16.55
CA ALA A 244 -12.51 5.69 16.92
C ALA A 244 -12.58 5.38 18.42
N THR A 245 -12.40 4.10 18.77
CA THR A 245 -12.20 3.65 20.15
C THR A 245 -10.70 3.60 20.43
N GLY A 246 -10.19 4.62 21.12
CA GLY A 246 -8.75 4.82 21.29
C GLY A 246 -8.09 5.24 19.97
N SER A 247 -7.05 4.52 19.55
CA SER A 247 -6.34 4.78 18.28
C SER A 247 -6.86 3.92 17.11
N THR A 248 -7.88 3.10 17.33
CA THR A 248 -8.43 2.20 16.31
C THR A 248 -9.77 2.75 15.81
N PRO A 249 -9.90 3.06 14.50
CA PRO A 249 -11.18 3.44 13.93
C PRO A 249 -12.23 2.35 14.14
N ASP A 250 -13.44 2.75 14.50
CA ASP A 250 -14.56 1.83 14.68
C ASP A 250 -15.00 1.27 13.32
N PRO A 251 -15.67 0.11 13.27
CA PRO A 251 -16.35 -0.33 12.07
C PRO A 251 -17.40 0.71 11.62
N GLY A 252 -17.58 0.87 10.32
CA GLY A 252 -18.61 1.74 9.76
C GLY A 252 -19.07 1.27 8.40
N PRO A 253 -20.33 1.50 8.05
CA PRO A 253 -20.86 1.07 6.75
C PRO A 253 -20.40 2.01 5.64
N PRO A 254 -20.33 1.57 4.37
CA PRO A 254 -20.26 2.52 3.27
C PRO A 254 -21.57 3.33 3.18
N HIS A 255 -21.60 4.37 2.36
CA HIS A 255 -22.86 4.99 1.95
C HIS A 255 -23.63 4.01 1.06
N GLN A 256 -24.93 3.85 1.34
CA GLN A 256 -25.80 2.93 0.61
C GLN A 256 -26.04 3.40 -0.84
N GLY A 257 -26.33 2.46 -1.74
CA GLY A 257 -26.76 2.79 -3.11
C GLY A 257 -25.88 2.16 -4.18
N ARG A 258 -25.55 2.92 -5.24
CA ARG A 258 -24.81 2.40 -6.41
C ARG A 258 -23.36 2.89 -6.48
N GLY A 259 -22.94 3.70 -5.51
CA GLY A 259 -21.64 4.35 -5.52
C GLY A 259 -21.55 5.54 -6.47
N ILE A 260 -20.35 6.08 -6.60
CA ILE A 260 -20.01 7.27 -7.37
C ILE A 260 -18.92 6.97 -8.41
N LEU A 261 -18.77 7.86 -9.39
CA LEU A 261 -17.67 7.80 -10.34
C LEU A 261 -16.39 8.31 -9.69
N ALA A 262 -15.29 7.59 -9.89
CA ALA A 262 -13.98 8.02 -9.42
C ALA A 262 -13.53 9.30 -10.15
N SER A 263 -12.94 10.23 -9.39
CA SER A 263 -12.36 11.47 -9.91
C SER A 263 -10.86 11.53 -9.60
N ILE A 264 -10.06 12.07 -10.54
CA ILE A 264 -8.60 12.19 -10.34
C ILE A 264 -8.32 13.09 -9.13
N GLY A 265 -7.44 12.64 -8.23
CA GLY A 265 -7.10 13.34 -6.99
C GLY A 265 -8.08 13.15 -5.83
N GLU A 266 -9.19 12.43 -6.05
CA GLU A 266 -10.16 12.10 -5.02
C GLU A 266 -9.50 11.29 -3.88
N PRO A 267 -9.64 11.73 -2.62
CA PRO A 267 -9.10 11.02 -1.48
C PRO A 267 -9.94 9.75 -1.22
N VAL A 268 -9.30 8.59 -1.27
CA VAL A 268 -9.97 7.29 -1.11
C VAL A 268 -9.38 6.46 0.03
N ALA A 269 -10.22 5.63 0.64
CA ALA A 269 -9.86 4.68 1.69
C ALA A 269 -10.30 3.26 1.33
N LYS A 270 -9.63 2.27 1.91
CA LYS A 270 -10.11 0.88 1.89
C LYS A 270 -9.67 0.17 3.14
N SER A 271 -10.48 -0.80 3.60
CA SER A 271 -10.11 -1.71 4.68
C SER A 271 -10.05 -3.14 4.14
N GLY A 272 -8.85 -3.73 4.21
CA GLY A 272 -8.56 -5.04 3.62
C GLY A 272 -7.88 -6.00 4.57
N ARG A 273 -7.97 -7.29 4.26
CA ARG A 273 -7.40 -8.39 5.04
C ARG A 273 -5.94 -8.17 5.42
N THR A 274 -5.09 -7.66 4.53
CA THR A 274 -3.62 -7.69 4.72
C THR A 274 -3.08 -6.35 5.21
N SER A 275 -3.50 -5.25 4.61
CA SER A 275 -3.02 -3.91 5.00
C SER A 275 -3.96 -3.17 5.95
N GLY A 276 -5.13 -3.73 6.26
CA GLY A 276 -6.13 -3.04 7.08
C GLY A 276 -6.64 -1.78 6.39
N LEU A 277 -6.91 -0.74 7.17
CA LEU A 277 -7.29 0.57 6.67
C LEU A 277 -6.06 1.27 6.06
N THR A 278 -6.17 1.64 4.79
CA THR A 278 -5.20 2.53 4.12
C THR A 278 -5.93 3.63 3.39
N CYS A 279 -5.23 4.74 3.19
CA CYS A 279 -5.77 5.94 2.58
C CYS A 279 -4.79 6.44 1.52
N SER A 280 -5.30 6.89 0.38
CA SER A 280 -4.51 7.47 -0.71
C SER A 280 -5.41 8.31 -1.61
N LYS A 281 -5.01 8.53 -2.88
CA LYS A 281 -5.79 9.26 -3.88
C LYS A 281 -5.91 8.47 -5.17
N VAL A 282 -7.02 8.69 -5.89
CA VAL A 282 -7.19 8.22 -7.27
C VAL A 282 -6.13 8.88 -8.14
N SER A 283 -5.23 8.08 -8.72
CA SER A 283 -4.09 8.54 -9.53
C SER A 283 -4.40 8.58 -11.02
N ALA A 284 -5.28 7.70 -11.49
CA ALA A 284 -5.77 7.71 -12.86
C ALA A 284 -7.18 7.13 -12.96
N THR A 285 -7.91 7.58 -13.98
CA THR A 285 -9.24 7.06 -14.37
C THR A 285 -9.20 6.62 -15.83
N ASN A 286 -10.30 6.02 -16.32
CA ASN A 286 -10.38 5.51 -17.70
C ASN A 286 -9.23 4.55 -18.05
N LEU A 287 -8.64 3.87 -17.05
CA LEU A 287 -7.45 3.07 -17.25
C LEU A 287 -7.79 1.80 -18.04
N ALA A 288 -7.19 1.62 -19.20
CA ALA A 288 -6.99 0.31 -19.81
C ALA A 288 -5.76 -0.32 -19.19
N THR A 289 -5.84 -1.51 -18.61
CA THR A 289 -4.70 -2.16 -17.94
C THR A 289 -4.74 -3.68 -18.07
N SER A 290 -3.56 -4.26 -18.22
CA SER A 290 -3.35 -5.72 -18.30
C SER A 290 -2.91 -6.26 -16.95
N VAL A 291 -3.72 -7.15 -16.37
CA VAL A 291 -3.49 -7.73 -15.04
C VAL A 291 -3.24 -9.23 -15.14
N THR A 292 -2.17 -9.68 -14.49
CA THR A 292 -1.79 -11.09 -14.47
C THR A 292 -2.46 -11.82 -13.30
N TYR A 293 -3.00 -13.00 -13.59
CA TYR A 293 -3.65 -13.91 -12.67
C TYR A 293 -2.96 -15.26 -12.64
N GLN A 294 -3.20 -16.01 -11.57
CA GLN A 294 -2.82 -17.41 -11.42
C GLN A 294 -4.08 -18.25 -11.23
N THR A 295 -4.10 -19.45 -11.81
CA THR A 295 -5.23 -20.40 -11.65
C THR A 295 -5.20 -21.16 -10.33
N GLN A 296 -4.10 -21.11 -9.58
CA GLN A 296 -3.91 -21.86 -8.33
C GLN A 296 -3.12 -21.03 -7.32
N CYS A 297 -3.26 -21.40 -6.06
CA CYS A 297 -2.52 -20.77 -4.97
C CYS A 297 -1.04 -21.10 -5.08
N ASN A 298 -0.21 -20.06 -5.23
CA ASN A 298 1.23 -20.20 -5.36
C ASN A 298 1.67 -21.05 -6.58
N GLY A 299 0.96 -20.95 -7.70
CA GLY A 299 1.33 -21.66 -8.92
C GLY A 299 0.22 -21.76 -9.95
N GLY A 300 0.22 -22.86 -10.71
CA GLY A 300 -0.69 -23.08 -11.83
C GLY A 300 -0.29 -22.32 -13.09
N THR A 301 -1.23 -22.21 -14.03
CA THR A 301 -1.03 -21.45 -15.26
C THR A 301 -1.30 -19.97 -15.00
N SER A 302 -0.40 -19.12 -15.45
CA SER A 302 -0.66 -17.67 -15.48
C SER A 302 -1.46 -17.31 -16.71
N PHE A 303 -2.37 -16.35 -16.57
CA PHE A 303 -3.09 -15.74 -17.69
C PHE A 303 -3.23 -14.24 -17.43
N THR A 304 -3.44 -13.46 -18.49
CA THR A 304 -3.58 -12.01 -18.41
C THR A 304 -4.96 -11.61 -18.90
N VAL A 305 -5.57 -10.69 -18.18
CA VAL A 305 -6.86 -10.09 -18.54
C VAL A 305 -6.65 -8.59 -18.71
N THR A 306 -7.14 -8.04 -19.82
CA THR A 306 -7.15 -6.61 -20.05
C THR A 306 -8.50 -6.06 -19.65
N PHE A 307 -8.48 -5.07 -18.76
CA PHE A 307 -9.66 -4.37 -18.29
C PHE A 307 -9.61 -2.93 -18.79
N ASN A 308 -10.76 -2.35 -19.11
CA ASN A 308 -10.93 -0.98 -19.58
C ASN A 308 -11.75 -0.16 -18.60
N ASN A 309 -11.62 1.16 -18.61
CA ASN A 309 -12.34 2.05 -17.71
C ASN A 309 -12.02 1.82 -16.21
N GLN A 310 -10.79 1.41 -15.88
CA GLN A 310 -10.41 1.09 -14.51
C GLN A 310 -9.97 2.33 -13.72
N VAL A 311 -9.91 2.18 -12.40
CA VAL A 311 -9.42 3.20 -11.47
C VAL A 311 -8.06 2.79 -10.94
N ALA A 312 -7.06 3.67 -11.03
CA ALA A 312 -5.80 3.51 -10.33
C ALA A 312 -5.78 4.37 -9.06
N VAL A 313 -5.20 3.82 -7.99
CA VAL A 313 -4.97 4.52 -6.73
C VAL A 313 -3.47 4.52 -6.46
N SER A 314 -2.91 5.70 -6.17
CA SER A 314 -1.46 5.82 -5.99
C SER A 314 -0.95 5.16 -4.71
N GLY A 315 0.31 4.76 -4.75
CA GLY A 315 1.06 4.26 -3.61
C GLY A 315 1.04 2.74 -3.52
N GLY A 316 2.21 2.11 -3.65
CA GLY A 316 2.37 0.67 -3.45
C GLY A 316 1.98 0.19 -2.05
N GLY A 317 1.95 1.11 -1.06
CA GLY A 317 1.47 0.85 0.29
C GLY A 317 -0.05 0.90 0.46
N PHE A 318 -0.82 1.33 -0.55
CA PHE A 318 -2.28 1.39 -0.45
C PHE A 318 -2.91 -0.02 -0.43
N SER A 319 -2.26 -1.02 -1.01
CA SER A 319 -2.76 -2.39 -0.95
C SER A 319 -1.63 -3.41 -1.09
N ALA A 320 -1.88 -4.60 -0.55
CA ALA A 320 -0.99 -5.74 -0.62
C ALA A 320 -1.75 -6.98 -1.10
N GLY A 321 -1.02 -8.07 -1.38
CA GLY A 321 -1.63 -9.36 -1.66
C GLY A 321 -2.55 -9.80 -0.51
N GLY A 322 -3.78 -10.19 -0.84
CA GLY A 322 -4.84 -10.50 0.12
C GLY A 322 -5.83 -9.36 0.37
N ASP A 323 -5.54 -8.12 -0.01
CA ASP A 323 -6.54 -7.04 0.05
C ASP A 323 -7.55 -7.08 -1.10
N SER A 324 -7.31 -7.91 -2.11
CA SER A 324 -8.27 -8.22 -3.18
C SER A 324 -9.68 -8.44 -2.63
N GLY A 325 -10.65 -7.74 -3.20
CA GLY A 325 -12.05 -7.76 -2.80
C GLY A 325 -12.43 -6.64 -1.85
N SER A 326 -11.47 -5.86 -1.34
CA SER A 326 -11.79 -4.68 -0.51
C SER A 326 -12.55 -3.64 -1.29
N LEU A 327 -13.57 -3.05 -0.66
CA LEU A 327 -14.25 -1.88 -1.21
C LEU A 327 -13.36 -0.64 -1.01
N ILE A 328 -13.12 0.10 -2.09
CA ILE A 328 -12.53 1.43 -2.08
C ILE A 328 -13.68 2.44 -2.00
N VAL A 329 -13.60 3.34 -1.03
CA VAL A 329 -14.60 4.38 -0.78
C VAL A 329 -13.96 5.78 -0.81
N ASP A 330 -14.75 6.82 -1.07
CA ASP A 330 -14.34 8.20 -0.81
C ASP A 330 -14.14 8.41 0.70
N GLN A 331 -13.06 9.10 1.06
CA GLN A 331 -12.69 9.33 2.46
C GLN A 331 -13.68 10.23 3.20
N ASN A 332 -14.37 11.13 2.51
CA ASN A 332 -15.19 12.15 3.14
C ASN A 332 -16.64 11.72 3.33
N THR A 333 -17.09 10.81 2.48
CA THR A 333 -18.51 10.44 2.38
C THR A 333 -18.76 8.97 2.60
N ALA A 334 -17.71 8.14 2.57
CA ALA A 334 -17.78 6.68 2.53
C ALA A 334 -18.56 6.16 1.31
N ASP A 335 -18.71 6.97 0.26
CA ASP A 335 -19.31 6.55 -1.00
C ASP A 335 -18.48 5.45 -1.67
N PRO A 336 -19.07 4.33 -2.10
CA PRO A 336 -18.38 3.31 -2.90
C PRO A 336 -17.81 3.91 -4.20
N VAL A 337 -16.54 3.66 -4.48
CA VAL A 337 -15.82 4.17 -5.67
C VAL A 337 -15.35 3.03 -6.58
N ALA A 338 -14.63 2.06 -6.02
CA ALA A 338 -14.10 0.93 -6.79
C ALA A 338 -13.99 -0.36 -5.98
N LEU A 339 -13.99 -1.52 -6.64
CA LEU A 339 -13.64 -2.81 -6.06
C LEU A 339 -12.17 -3.12 -6.34
N LEU A 340 -11.33 -3.17 -5.31
CA LEU A 340 -9.90 -3.48 -5.45
C LEU A 340 -9.71 -4.91 -5.99
N TYR A 341 -8.95 -5.09 -7.06
CA TYR A 341 -8.71 -6.43 -7.65
C TYR A 341 -7.24 -6.73 -7.93
N GLY A 342 -6.37 -5.73 -7.96
CA GLY A 342 -4.96 -5.95 -8.25
C GLY A 342 -4.10 -4.73 -7.95
N GLY A 343 -2.84 -4.81 -8.34
CA GLY A 343 -1.92 -3.69 -8.25
C GLY A 343 -0.49 -4.08 -8.58
N SER A 344 0.40 -3.13 -8.39
CA SER A 344 1.84 -3.21 -8.59
C SER A 344 2.58 -2.72 -7.35
N ASP A 345 3.89 -2.51 -7.47
CA ASP A 345 4.73 -1.85 -6.47
C ASP A 345 4.48 -0.34 -6.35
N THR A 346 3.73 0.26 -7.27
CA THR A 346 3.46 1.71 -7.26
C THR A 346 1.98 2.08 -7.19
N ASP A 347 1.06 1.26 -7.68
CA ASP A 347 -0.38 1.56 -7.67
C ASP A 347 -1.22 0.35 -7.31
N ALA A 348 -2.41 0.61 -6.80
CA ALA A 348 -3.51 -0.34 -6.79
C ALA A 348 -4.44 -0.08 -7.98
N VAL A 349 -5.11 -1.12 -8.46
CA VAL A 349 -6.15 -1.00 -9.50
C VAL A 349 -7.47 -1.57 -9.00
N GLY A 350 -8.56 -0.86 -9.29
CA GLY A 350 -9.91 -1.18 -8.87
C GLY A 350 -10.91 -1.08 -10.02
N ASN A 351 -11.89 -1.99 -10.05
CA ASN A 351 -13.01 -1.91 -10.98
C ASN A 351 -13.99 -0.83 -10.50
N PRO A 352 -14.44 0.12 -11.33
CA PRO A 352 -15.47 1.08 -10.92
C PRO A 352 -16.70 0.35 -10.40
N VAL A 353 -17.26 0.80 -9.28
CA VAL A 353 -18.41 0.10 -8.68
C VAL A 353 -19.65 0.09 -9.57
N GLY A 354 -19.84 1.11 -10.42
CA GLY A 354 -20.90 1.12 -11.43
C GLY A 354 -20.81 -0.07 -12.39
N ASP A 355 -19.60 -0.38 -12.89
CA ASP A 355 -19.34 -1.50 -13.78
C ASP A 355 -19.53 -2.84 -13.04
N VAL A 356 -19.10 -2.92 -11.77
CA VAL A 356 -19.28 -4.10 -10.92
C VAL A 356 -20.76 -4.41 -10.70
N ILE A 357 -21.55 -3.40 -10.33
CA ILE A 357 -22.99 -3.55 -10.09
C ILE A 357 -23.74 -3.93 -11.38
N ALA A 358 -23.35 -3.34 -12.51
CA ALA A 358 -23.93 -3.69 -13.81
C ALA A 358 -23.61 -5.14 -14.21
N ALA A 359 -22.35 -5.57 -14.06
CA ALA A 359 -21.91 -6.91 -14.44
C ALA A 359 -22.46 -8.01 -13.52
N LEU A 360 -22.88 -7.66 -12.30
CA LEU A 360 -23.48 -8.57 -11.34
C LEU A 360 -25.02 -8.61 -11.41
N ALA A 361 -25.65 -8.00 -12.41
CA ALA A 361 -27.09 -8.11 -12.63
C ALA A 361 -27.56 -9.58 -12.73
N ASP A 362 -28.80 -9.86 -12.31
CA ASP A 362 -29.36 -11.21 -12.48
C ASP A 362 -29.82 -11.41 -13.93
N ALA A 363 -30.33 -12.62 -14.24
CA ALA A 363 -30.85 -12.95 -15.56
C ALA A 363 -32.02 -12.06 -16.00
N GLN A 364 -32.68 -11.36 -15.07
CA GLN A 364 -33.76 -10.41 -15.34
C GLN A 364 -33.27 -8.96 -15.44
N GLY A 365 -31.97 -8.72 -15.29
CA GLY A 365 -31.36 -7.39 -15.34
C GLY A 365 -31.42 -6.63 -14.02
N ASN A 366 -31.87 -7.24 -12.92
CA ASN A 366 -31.89 -6.57 -11.62
C ASN A 366 -30.46 -6.46 -11.08
N GLN A 367 -30.02 -5.22 -10.91
CA GLN A 367 -28.72 -4.89 -10.36
C GLN A 367 -28.76 -4.86 -8.83
N PRO A 368 -27.72 -5.38 -8.14
CA PRO A 368 -27.59 -5.20 -6.70
C PRO A 368 -27.31 -3.73 -6.32
N SER A 369 -27.38 -3.41 -5.04
CA SER A 369 -26.93 -2.14 -4.47
C SER A 369 -26.15 -2.37 -3.18
N PHE A 370 -25.20 -1.48 -2.87
CA PHE A 370 -24.49 -1.47 -1.60
C PHE A 370 -25.44 -1.24 -0.44
N VAL A 371 -25.32 -2.10 0.56
CA VAL A 371 -25.97 -1.93 1.87
C VAL A 371 -25.06 -1.07 2.73
N GLY A 372 -25.65 -0.09 3.41
CA GLY A 372 -24.88 0.79 4.25
C GLY A 372 -25.73 1.88 4.91
N SER A 373 -25.08 2.97 5.31
CA SER A 373 -25.76 4.12 5.90
C SER A 373 -26.52 4.92 4.85
N ALA A 374 -27.67 5.48 5.22
CA ALA A 374 -28.38 6.47 4.40
C ALA A 374 -27.72 7.86 4.42
N SER A 375 -26.87 8.12 5.40
CA SER A 375 -26.10 9.36 5.53
C SER A 375 -24.64 9.11 5.22
N GLN A 376 -24.02 10.02 4.48
CA GLN A 376 -22.58 10.05 4.27
C GLN A 376 -21.83 10.30 5.59
N HIS A 377 -20.62 9.76 5.70
CA HIS A 377 -19.72 10.07 6.81
C HIS A 377 -18.25 9.99 6.39
N GLN A 378 -17.38 10.66 7.13
CA GLN A 378 -15.95 10.55 6.90
C GLN A 378 -15.41 9.22 7.44
N VAL A 379 -14.35 8.72 6.80
CA VAL A 379 -13.52 7.61 7.29
C VAL A 379 -12.44 8.20 8.20
N ILE A 380 -12.71 8.23 9.52
CA ILE A 380 -11.90 9.02 10.46
C ILE A 380 -10.43 8.59 10.47
N GLY A 381 -10.16 7.31 10.24
CA GLY A 381 -8.82 6.75 10.29
C GLY A 381 -7.82 7.36 9.29
N CYS A 382 -8.30 8.01 8.22
CA CYS A 382 -7.44 8.73 7.28
C CYS A 382 -6.97 10.10 7.79
N SER A 383 -7.63 10.62 8.83
CA SER A 383 -7.34 11.93 9.44
C SER A 383 -6.66 11.82 10.82
N LEU A 384 -6.58 10.61 11.39
CA LEU A 384 -5.90 10.38 12.66
C LEU A 384 -4.39 10.58 12.53
N ALA A 385 -3.78 11.23 13.53
CA ALA A 385 -2.34 11.49 13.56
C ALA A 385 -1.55 10.17 13.50
N GLY A 386 -0.84 9.95 12.38
CA GLY A 386 -0.08 8.71 12.12
C GLY A 386 -0.43 8.01 10.80
N ALA A 387 -1.53 8.39 10.13
CA ALA A 387 -1.94 7.85 8.83
C ALA A 387 -1.13 8.39 7.63
N ALA A 388 -0.09 9.19 7.87
CA ALA A 388 0.80 9.67 6.83
C ALA A 388 1.60 8.50 6.24
N VAL A 389 1.23 8.08 5.03
CA VAL A 389 2.05 7.20 4.21
C VAL A 389 3.40 7.91 4.05
N LYS A 390 4.49 7.25 4.46
CA LYS A 390 5.84 7.71 4.10
C LYS A 390 5.92 7.69 2.58
N ALA A 391 5.92 8.86 1.95
CA ALA A 391 6.29 8.99 0.55
C ALA A 391 7.62 8.26 0.36
N ALA A 392 7.65 7.25 -0.51
CA ALA A 392 8.88 6.60 -0.84
C ALA A 392 9.78 7.65 -1.49
N ALA A 393 10.88 8.01 -0.82
CA ALA A 393 11.89 8.87 -1.41
C ALA A 393 12.44 8.16 -2.66
N GLN A 394 12.05 8.63 -3.85
CA GLN A 394 12.70 8.20 -5.07
C GLN A 394 14.10 8.84 -5.12
N THR A 395 15.10 8.02 -5.37
CA THR A 395 16.38 8.49 -5.93
C THR A 395 16.08 9.24 -7.22
N ALA A 396 16.55 10.48 -7.32
CA ALA A 396 16.44 11.27 -8.54
C ALA A 396 16.97 10.45 -9.73
N ILE A 397 16.09 10.17 -10.69
CA ILE A 397 16.49 9.55 -11.95
C ILE A 397 17.40 10.55 -12.66
N ALA A 398 18.59 10.10 -13.07
CA ALA A 398 19.53 10.95 -13.79
C ALA A 398 18.89 11.39 -15.11
N VAL A 399 18.88 12.70 -15.36
CA VAL A 399 18.38 13.28 -16.61
C VAL A 399 19.35 12.93 -17.74
N ASP A 400 18.81 12.47 -18.87
CA ASP A 400 19.60 12.23 -20.06
C ASP A 400 20.29 13.51 -20.55
N ALA A 401 21.60 13.43 -20.81
CA ALA A 401 22.41 14.59 -21.15
C ALA A 401 22.01 15.22 -22.49
N ALA A 402 21.57 14.41 -23.47
CA ALA A 402 21.12 14.93 -24.76
C ALA A 402 19.75 15.62 -24.62
N SER A 403 18.83 15.03 -23.86
CA SER A 403 17.56 15.65 -23.49
C SER A 403 17.77 17.00 -22.79
N LEU A 404 18.70 17.07 -21.84
CA LEU A 404 19.04 18.32 -21.16
C LEU A 404 19.60 19.38 -22.12
N ALA A 405 20.50 19.00 -23.02
CA ALA A 405 21.05 19.92 -24.02
C ALA A 405 19.97 20.48 -24.96
N LEU A 406 18.99 19.65 -25.35
CA LEU A 406 17.84 20.09 -26.14
C LEU A 406 16.97 21.09 -25.38
N ALA A 407 16.67 20.83 -24.10
CA ALA A 407 15.90 21.73 -23.26
C ALA A 407 16.61 23.08 -23.05
N GLN A 408 17.93 23.07 -22.83
CA GLN A 408 18.73 24.28 -22.70
C GLN A 408 18.71 25.10 -23.99
N ARG A 409 18.89 24.44 -25.15
CA ARG A 409 18.84 25.12 -26.45
C ARG A 409 17.46 25.73 -26.73
N ALA A 410 16.39 24.98 -26.46
CA ALA A 410 15.03 25.44 -26.64
C ALA A 410 14.73 26.66 -25.74
N ARG A 411 15.13 26.58 -24.46
CA ARG A 411 15.07 27.71 -23.53
C ARG A 411 15.82 28.92 -24.06
N ASP A 412 17.08 28.77 -24.44
CA ASP A 412 17.95 29.89 -24.81
C ASP A 412 17.44 30.60 -26.07
N LEU A 413 16.90 29.85 -27.03
CA LEU A 413 16.33 30.39 -28.26
C LEU A 413 15.06 31.23 -28.00
N HIS A 414 14.20 30.79 -27.09
CA HIS A 414 12.86 31.37 -26.87
C HIS A 414 12.75 32.26 -25.62
N ALA A 415 13.80 32.32 -24.79
CA ALA A 415 13.81 33.10 -23.56
C ALA A 415 13.41 34.58 -23.74
N PRO A 416 13.85 35.32 -24.79
CA PRO A 416 13.43 36.70 -24.98
C PRO A 416 11.93 36.88 -25.17
N GLU A 417 11.29 35.98 -25.92
CA GLU A 417 9.84 36.01 -26.15
C GLU A 417 9.08 35.59 -24.89
N LEU A 418 9.50 34.50 -24.24
CA LEU A 418 8.86 34.00 -23.02
C LEU A 418 8.94 35.04 -21.89
N LEU A 419 10.10 35.67 -21.67
CA LEU A 419 10.27 36.66 -20.61
C LEU A 419 9.60 38.00 -20.91
N ALA A 420 9.17 38.25 -22.16
CA ALA A 420 8.33 39.40 -22.48
C ALA A 420 6.88 39.22 -22.00
N ASN A 421 6.46 37.99 -21.71
CA ASN A 421 5.14 37.70 -21.16
C ASN A 421 5.11 38.05 -19.66
N PRO A 422 4.26 38.99 -19.21
CA PRO A 422 4.21 39.41 -17.80
C PRO A 422 3.75 38.31 -16.84
N TYR A 423 3.12 37.24 -17.33
CA TYR A 423 2.77 36.07 -16.53
C TYR A 423 4.00 35.21 -16.17
N ILE A 424 5.06 35.25 -17.00
CA ILE A 424 6.29 34.48 -16.83
C ILE A 424 7.30 35.30 -16.03
N ASN A 425 7.69 34.79 -14.87
CA ASN A 425 8.74 35.38 -14.04
C ASN A 425 10.13 34.91 -14.47
N ALA A 426 10.31 33.62 -14.74
CA ALA A 426 11.62 33.07 -15.07
C ALA A 426 11.53 31.88 -16.02
N VAL A 427 12.60 31.60 -16.75
CA VAL A 427 12.72 30.43 -17.62
C VAL A 427 14.01 29.66 -17.35
N GLY A 428 13.97 28.34 -17.38
CA GLY A 428 15.08 27.46 -17.04
C GLY A 428 15.03 26.15 -17.82
N ALA A 429 15.96 25.26 -17.55
CA ALA A 429 15.89 23.86 -17.97
C ALA A 429 15.99 22.99 -16.72
N ALA A 430 15.09 22.02 -16.57
CA ALA A 430 15.02 21.17 -15.40
C ALA A 430 14.54 19.76 -15.78
N ALA A 431 14.62 18.80 -14.86
CA ALA A 431 14.00 17.49 -15.07
C ALA A 431 12.48 17.64 -15.26
N SER A 432 11.90 16.84 -16.15
CA SER A 432 10.45 16.64 -16.24
C SER A 432 9.98 15.74 -15.09
N VAL A 433 8.83 16.06 -14.50
CA VAL A 433 8.17 15.19 -13.52
C VAL A 433 7.25 14.18 -14.21
N ASP A 434 6.63 14.58 -15.33
CA ASP A 434 5.77 13.69 -16.09
C ASP A 434 6.55 12.62 -16.85
N ARG A 435 7.84 12.87 -17.15
CA ARG A 435 8.67 12.02 -18.01
C ARG A 435 10.01 11.75 -17.33
N PRO A 436 10.07 10.76 -16.41
CA PRO A 436 11.29 10.48 -15.67
C PRO A 436 12.47 10.16 -16.59
N GLY A 437 13.61 10.80 -16.33
CA GLY A 437 14.83 10.69 -17.16
C GLY A 437 14.94 11.72 -18.28
N GLU A 438 13.89 12.50 -18.57
CA GLU A 438 13.91 13.55 -19.57
C GLU A 438 13.98 14.96 -18.94
N ALA A 439 14.48 15.93 -19.72
CA ALA A 439 14.48 17.35 -19.39
C ALA A 439 13.26 18.07 -20.00
N ALA A 440 12.87 19.16 -19.34
CA ALA A 440 11.82 20.07 -19.76
C ALA A 440 12.31 21.53 -19.70
N VAL A 441 11.69 22.40 -20.50
CA VAL A 441 11.85 23.85 -20.35
C VAL A 441 11.04 24.29 -19.14
N LEU A 442 11.71 24.71 -18.07
CA LEU A 442 11.08 25.23 -16.86
C LEU A 442 10.54 26.64 -17.13
N ILE A 443 9.27 26.87 -16.82
CA ILE A 443 8.60 28.17 -16.87
C ILE A 443 8.08 28.47 -15.47
N VAL A 444 8.60 29.52 -14.84
CA VAL A 444 8.16 29.96 -13.52
C VAL A 444 7.16 31.09 -13.68
N VAL A 445 5.94 30.92 -13.18
CA VAL A 445 4.82 31.86 -13.39
C VAL A 445 4.44 32.64 -12.12
N ASN A 446 3.88 33.82 -12.32
CA ASN A 446 3.44 34.72 -11.25
C ASN A 446 1.91 34.72 -11.09
N LEU A 447 1.39 34.16 -9.99
CA LEU A 447 -0.06 34.14 -9.71
C LEU A 447 -0.67 35.53 -9.45
N GLY A 448 0.13 36.55 -9.19
CA GLY A 448 -0.33 37.94 -9.09
C GLY A 448 -0.59 38.61 -10.45
N ARG A 449 -0.45 37.86 -11.54
CA ARG A 449 -0.65 38.32 -12.92
C ARG A 449 -1.73 37.48 -13.59
N GLU A 450 -2.38 38.05 -14.60
CA GLU A 450 -3.37 37.36 -15.40
C GLU A 450 -2.73 36.16 -16.12
N ALA A 451 -3.34 34.99 -15.98
CA ALA A 451 -2.83 33.77 -16.59
C ALA A 451 -2.99 33.84 -18.12
N THR A 452 -1.89 33.60 -18.82
CA THR A 452 -1.88 33.47 -20.29
C THR A 452 -1.66 32.01 -20.67
N PRO A 453 -2.27 31.50 -21.75
CA PRO A 453 -1.97 30.16 -22.27
C PRO A 453 -0.46 30.01 -22.53
N LEU A 454 0.13 28.93 -22.01
CA LEU A 454 1.54 28.60 -22.20
C LEU A 454 1.68 27.41 -23.16
N PRO A 455 2.72 27.38 -24.00
CA PRO A 455 2.92 26.26 -24.92
C PRO A 455 3.23 24.98 -24.14
N ALA A 456 2.66 23.85 -24.57
CA ALA A 456 2.95 22.56 -23.95
C ALA A 456 4.33 22.01 -24.33
N THR A 457 4.86 22.44 -25.48
CA THR A 457 6.23 22.16 -25.93
C THR A 457 6.89 23.39 -26.54
N ILE A 458 8.22 23.47 -26.45
CA ILE A 458 9.06 24.48 -27.11
C ILE A 458 10.14 23.72 -27.89
N GLU A 459 10.20 23.89 -29.21
CA GLU A 459 11.08 23.10 -30.09
C GLU A 459 10.91 21.57 -29.90
N GLY A 460 9.69 21.13 -29.60
CA GLY A 460 9.37 19.72 -29.29
C GLY A 460 9.76 19.26 -27.88
N VAL A 461 10.42 20.08 -27.07
CA VAL A 461 10.73 19.80 -25.67
C VAL A 461 9.54 20.16 -24.78
N ALA A 462 9.12 19.27 -23.89
CA ALA A 462 8.03 19.54 -22.95
C ALA A 462 8.31 20.76 -22.07
N THR A 463 7.26 21.52 -21.73
CA THR A 463 7.36 22.60 -20.73
C THR A 463 6.98 22.10 -19.34
N ARG A 464 7.65 22.63 -18.33
CA ARG A 464 7.34 22.41 -16.90
C ARG A 464 7.02 23.74 -16.24
N ILE A 465 5.78 23.93 -15.84
CA ILE A 465 5.23 25.14 -15.28
C ILE A 465 5.22 25.04 -13.76
N VAL A 466 5.88 25.99 -13.10
CA VAL A 466 5.93 26.07 -11.64
C VAL A 466 5.46 27.44 -11.18
N THR A 467 4.56 27.46 -10.22
CA THR A 467 4.15 28.68 -9.55
C THR A 467 5.24 29.19 -8.60
N MET A 468 5.50 30.50 -8.59
CA MET A 468 6.41 31.11 -7.62
C MET A 468 6.01 30.80 -6.16
N GLY A 469 6.92 30.18 -5.40
CA GLY A 469 6.77 29.93 -3.95
C GLY A 469 7.80 30.67 -3.08
N GLU A 470 9.07 30.73 -3.52
CA GLU A 470 10.20 31.45 -2.90
C GLU A 470 10.65 32.60 -3.84
N PRO A 471 11.45 33.60 -3.39
CA PRO A 471 11.89 34.70 -4.25
C PRO A 471 12.76 34.15 -5.40
N THR A 472 12.12 33.91 -6.53
CA THR A 472 12.75 33.42 -7.76
C THR A 472 13.20 34.63 -8.57
N PRO A 473 14.50 34.76 -8.89
CA PRO A 473 14.98 35.87 -9.72
C PRO A 473 14.22 35.94 -11.05
N HIS A 474 13.87 37.15 -11.48
CA HIS A 474 13.31 37.35 -12.81
C HIS A 474 14.38 37.10 -13.87
N GLY A 475 14.04 36.39 -14.93
CA GLY A 475 14.93 36.15 -16.07
C GLY A 475 15.28 34.68 -16.31
N MET A 476 16.42 34.45 -16.97
CA MET A 476 16.90 33.09 -17.24
C MET A 476 17.58 32.48 -16.01
N LEU A 477 17.28 31.21 -15.75
CA LEU A 477 17.84 30.43 -14.66
C LEU A 477 18.91 29.47 -15.18
N GLU A 478 20.06 29.48 -14.51
CA GLU A 478 21.08 28.44 -14.63
C GLU A 478 20.51 27.07 -14.23
N PHE A 479 21.08 26.00 -14.80
CA PHE A 479 20.56 24.65 -14.56
C PHE A 479 20.51 24.28 -13.07
N GLU A 480 21.53 24.63 -12.29
CA GLU A 480 21.56 24.35 -10.85
C GLU A 480 20.49 25.12 -10.06
N ALA A 481 20.11 26.32 -10.51
CA ALA A 481 19.05 27.10 -9.88
C ALA A 481 17.67 26.55 -10.28
N ALA A 482 17.49 26.22 -11.56
CA ALA A 482 16.28 25.59 -12.09
C ALA A 482 16.05 24.20 -11.47
N SER A 483 17.10 23.40 -11.27
CA SER A 483 17.01 22.07 -10.66
C SER A 483 16.64 22.10 -9.18
N ARG A 484 16.79 23.26 -8.50
CA ARG A 484 16.36 23.46 -7.11
C ARG A 484 14.90 23.90 -7.03
N ILE A 485 14.31 24.39 -8.12
CA ILE A 485 12.88 24.71 -8.23
C ILE A 485 12.13 23.40 -8.48
N VAL A 486 12.07 22.59 -7.43
CA VAL A 486 11.31 21.36 -7.37
C VAL A 486 10.04 21.67 -6.60
N PRO A 487 8.83 21.54 -7.15
CA PRO A 487 7.71 21.26 -6.28
C PRO A 487 8.04 19.91 -5.65
N ALA A 488 8.20 19.88 -4.33
CA ALA A 488 8.24 18.68 -3.51
C ALA A 488 6.88 17.96 -3.53
N GLN A 489 6.33 17.74 -4.71
CA GLN A 489 5.15 16.94 -4.93
C GLN A 489 5.66 15.59 -5.41
N ASP A 490 5.44 14.61 -4.53
CA ASP A 490 5.59 13.18 -4.73
C ASP A 490 5.43 12.76 -6.21
N ALA A 491 6.21 11.81 -6.72
CA ALA A 491 6.02 11.27 -8.08
C ALA A 491 4.60 10.73 -8.31
N PHE A 492 3.88 10.51 -7.21
CA PHE A 492 2.49 10.09 -7.12
C PHE A 492 1.47 11.23 -7.01
N ALA A 493 1.92 12.48 -7.03
CA ALA A 493 1.06 13.64 -6.89
C ALA A 493 0.15 13.80 -8.09
N VAL A 494 -1.11 14.07 -7.78
CA VAL A 494 -2.18 14.34 -8.71
C VAL A 494 -3.02 15.49 -8.17
N SER A 495 -3.50 16.33 -9.06
CA SER A 495 -4.41 17.44 -8.79
C SER A 495 -5.78 17.14 -9.38
N ALA A 496 -6.81 17.73 -8.77
CA ALA A 496 -8.14 17.71 -9.36
C ALA A 496 -8.10 18.45 -10.72
N LEU A 497 -8.87 17.94 -11.68
CA LEU A 497 -8.99 18.51 -13.02
C LEU A 497 -10.40 19.05 -13.25
N GLU A 498 -10.51 20.06 -14.09
CA GLU A 498 -11.81 20.49 -14.59
C GLU A 498 -12.41 19.44 -15.52
N ASN A 499 -13.75 19.36 -15.55
CA ASN A 499 -14.46 18.39 -16.39
C ASN A 499 -14.13 18.55 -17.88
N SER A 500 -13.95 19.79 -18.36
CA SER A 500 -13.55 20.10 -19.74
C SER A 500 -12.22 19.45 -20.12
N GLU A 501 -11.24 19.49 -19.22
CA GLU A 501 -9.91 18.89 -19.41
C GLU A 501 -9.99 17.36 -19.39
N VAL A 502 -10.80 16.78 -18.51
CA VAL A 502 -11.04 15.33 -18.48
C VAL A 502 -11.71 14.86 -19.77
N GLU A 503 -12.73 15.55 -20.27
CA GLU A 503 -13.40 15.19 -21.52
C GLU A 503 -12.48 15.33 -22.74
N ARG A 504 -11.64 16.37 -22.78
CA ARG A 504 -10.60 16.54 -23.81
C ARG A 504 -9.64 15.33 -23.81
N ALA A 505 -9.15 14.94 -22.64
CA ALA A 505 -8.26 13.79 -22.52
C ALA A 505 -8.96 12.46 -22.84
N LYS A 506 -10.25 12.30 -22.51
CA LYS A 506 -11.04 11.10 -22.86
C LYS A 506 -11.15 10.90 -24.36
N ALA A 507 -11.35 11.98 -25.12
CA ALA A 507 -11.43 11.90 -26.58
C ALA A 507 -10.11 11.38 -27.18
N VAL A 508 -8.97 11.91 -26.71
CA VAL A 508 -7.65 11.45 -27.16
C VAL A 508 -7.36 10.04 -26.66
N HIS A 509 -7.65 9.73 -25.40
CA HIS A 509 -7.49 8.40 -24.84
C HIS A 509 -8.24 7.35 -25.67
N ALA A 510 -9.53 7.58 -25.95
CA ALA A 510 -10.35 6.66 -26.74
C ALA A 510 -9.83 6.46 -28.17
N ALA A 511 -9.17 7.47 -28.75
CA ALA A 511 -8.59 7.37 -30.09
C ALA A 511 -7.30 6.54 -30.15
N HIS A 512 -6.52 6.49 -29.05
CA HIS A 512 -5.15 5.95 -29.06
C HIS A 512 -4.92 4.75 -28.13
N VAL A 513 -5.82 4.48 -27.18
CA VAL A 513 -5.62 3.46 -26.14
C VAL A 513 -5.33 2.07 -26.70
N ASP A 514 -6.05 1.66 -27.75
CA ASP A 514 -5.91 0.33 -28.34
C ASP A 514 -4.57 0.13 -29.07
N GLU A 515 -4.00 1.19 -29.63
CA GLU A 515 -2.69 1.15 -30.28
C GLU A 515 -1.58 1.20 -29.22
N LEU A 516 -1.68 2.13 -28.27
CA LEU A 516 -0.73 2.26 -27.17
C LEU A 516 -0.63 1.00 -26.31
N MET A 517 -1.74 0.32 -26.03
CA MET A 517 -1.73 -0.95 -25.28
C MET A 517 -1.07 -2.12 -26.01
N LYS A 518 -0.84 -2.00 -27.33
CA LYS A 518 -0.09 -3.00 -28.12
C LYS A 518 1.40 -2.73 -28.15
N GLU A 519 1.83 -1.54 -27.73
CA GLU A 519 3.24 -1.17 -27.73
C GLU A 519 4.04 -2.02 -26.73
N PRO A 520 5.28 -2.41 -27.06
CA PRO A 520 6.13 -3.18 -26.15
C PRO A 520 6.35 -2.45 -24.81
N GLY A 521 6.25 -3.20 -23.72
CA GLY A 521 6.46 -2.68 -22.36
C GLY A 521 5.30 -1.85 -21.79
N VAL A 522 4.30 -1.45 -22.59
CA VAL A 522 3.10 -0.79 -22.09
C VAL A 522 2.17 -1.81 -21.44
N GLN A 523 1.79 -1.57 -20.18
CA GLN A 523 0.85 -2.41 -19.44
C GLN A 523 -0.43 -1.69 -19.04
N GLY A 524 -0.47 -0.37 -19.17
CA GLY A 524 -1.68 0.40 -18.94
C GLY A 524 -1.65 1.81 -19.51
N VAL A 525 -2.83 2.30 -19.91
CA VAL A 525 -3.03 3.64 -20.45
C VAL A 525 -4.31 4.23 -19.85
N GLY A 526 -4.20 5.35 -19.14
CA GLY A 526 -5.33 6.01 -18.47
C GLY A 526 -5.24 7.53 -18.56
N ILE A 527 -6.07 8.21 -17.78
CA ILE A 527 -6.14 9.68 -17.72
C ILE A 527 -5.77 10.15 -16.31
N THR A 528 -4.88 11.14 -16.23
CA THR A 528 -4.37 11.72 -14.98
C THR A 528 -4.18 13.23 -15.14
N SER A 529 -3.74 13.91 -14.08
CA SER A 529 -3.27 15.31 -14.15
C SER A 529 -1.78 15.36 -14.50
N SER A 530 -1.39 16.32 -15.34
CA SER A 530 0.02 16.65 -15.55
C SER A 530 0.64 17.19 -14.27
N ALA A 531 1.80 16.65 -13.88
CA ALA A 531 2.62 17.22 -12.80
C ALA A 531 3.50 18.37 -13.29
N ASP A 532 3.80 18.40 -14.59
CA ASP A 532 4.54 19.50 -15.22
C ASP A 532 3.65 20.68 -15.61
N ALA A 533 2.32 20.54 -15.68
CA ALA A 533 1.41 21.64 -15.98
C ALA A 533 0.14 21.57 -15.09
N PRO A 534 0.13 22.29 -13.96
CA PRO A 534 -1.01 22.28 -13.05
C PRO A 534 -2.32 22.68 -13.76
N GLY A 535 -3.33 21.83 -13.63
CA GLY A 535 -4.67 22.04 -14.23
C GLY A 535 -4.86 21.39 -15.59
N GLU A 536 -3.80 20.94 -16.27
CA GLU A 536 -3.91 20.21 -17.53
C GLU A 536 -4.04 18.70 -17.30
N ALA A 537 -4.86 18.06 -18.13
CA ALA A 537 -4.92 16.60 -18.19
C ALA A 537 -3.72 16.00 -18.94
N ALA A 538 -3.38 14.76 -18.60
CA ALA A 538 -2.37 13.95 -19.29
C ALA A 538 -2.85 12.51 -19.47
N LEU A 539 -2.38 11.86 -20.54
CA LEU A 539 -2.48 10.41 -20.69
C LEU A 539 -1.40 9.76 -19.83
N MET A 540 -1.81 8.99 -18.83
CA MET A 540 -0.92 8.19 -18.00
C MET A 540 -0.54 6.90 -18.74
N ILE A 541 0.74 6.70 -19.00
CA ILE A 541 1.30 5.51 -19.65
C ILE A 541 2.09 4.70 -18.61
N TYR A 542 1.56 3.55 -18.24
CA TYR A 542 2.21 2.61 -17.33
C TYR A 542 3.13 1.68 -18.11
N LEU A 543 4.43 1.76 -17.80
CA LEU A 543 5.47 0.94 -18.41
C LEU A 543 5.95 -0.13 -17.42
N ILE A 544 6.27 -1.31 -17.94
CA ILE A 544 6.91 -2.37 -17.15
C ILE A 544 8.38 -2.02 -16.99
N ARG A 545 8.81 -1.81 -15.75
CA ARG A 545 10.19 -1.42 -15.42
C ARG A 545 11.19 -2.44 -15.97
N GLY A 546 12.18 -1.95 -16.73
CA GLY A 546 13.24 -2.77 -17.31
C GLY A 546 12.88 -3.48 -18.61
N GLU A 547 11.63 -3.38 -19.07
CA GLU A 547 11.26 -3.85 -20.42
C GLU A 547 11.56 -2.79 -21.48
N LYS A 548 11.91 -3.25 -22.68
CA LYS A 548 12.10 -2.35 -23.81
C LYS A 548 10.75 -1.80 -24.26
N HIS A 549 10.69 -0.51 -24.48
CA HIS A 549 9.54 0.19 -25.05
C HIS A 549 10.01 1.24 -26.05
N ASN A 550 9.11 1.64 -26.94
CA ASN A 550 9.34 2.77 -27.84
C ASN A 550 9.31 4.09 -27.05
N ALA A 551 9.93 5.14 -27.58
CA ALA A 551 9.84 6.47 -26.98
C ALA A 551 8.38 6.95 -27.00
N ILE A 552 7.86 7.34 -25.84
CA ILE A 552 6.50 7.89 -25.71
C ILE A 552 6.55 9.35 -26.15
N PRO A 553 5.74 9.84 -27.10
CA PRO A 553 5.73 11.26 -27.47
C PRO A 553 5.35 12.17 -26.30
N ALA A 554 5.85 13.40 -26.22
CA ALA A 554 5.49 14.36 -25.15
C ALA A 554 4.02 14.80 -25.21
N LEU A 555 3.44 14.80 -26.41
CA LEU A 555 2.06 15.11 -26.69
C LEU A 555 1.47 14.03 -27.60
N ILE A 556 0.23 13.66 -27.35
CA ILE A 556 -0.61 12.88 -28.26
C ILE A 556 -1.86 13.72 -28.50
N ASP A 557 -2.08 14.15 -29.75
CA ASP A 557 -3.15 15.06 -30.16
C ASP A 557 -3.35 16.28 -29.23
N GLY A 558 -2.24 16.86 -28.77
CA GLY A 558 -2.24 18.05 -27.91
C GLY A 558 -2.55 17.79 -26.42
N VAL A 559 -2.69 16.52 -26.01
CA VAL A 559 -2.74 16.11 -24.60
C VAL A 559 -1.37 15.61 -24.17
N ARG A 560 -0.91 16.06 -22.99
CA ARG A 560 0.38 15.65 -22.43
C ARG A 560 0.41 14.15 -22.14
N THR A 561 1.59 13.55 -22.19
CA THR A 561 1.79 12.19 -21.67
C THR A 561 2.52 12.24 -20.34
N ARG A 562 2.11 11.39 -19.40
CA ARG A 562 2.81 11.12 -18.15
C ARG A 562 3.22 9.66 -18.12
N VAL A 563 4.48 9.37 -17.87
CA VAL A 563 5.05 8.02 -17.88
C VAL A 563 5.27 7.54 -16.45
N ARG A 564 4.89 6.29 -16.19
CA ARG A 564 5.07 5.65 -14.89
C ARG A 564 5.61 4.24 -15.01
N GLU A 565 6.85 4.05 -14.58
CA GLU A 565 7.47 2.73 -14.53
C GLU A 565 7.09 1.96 -13.27
N THR A 566 6.63 0.73 -13.44
CA THR A 566 6.16 -0.10 -12.33
C THR A 566 6.41 -1.59 -12.60
N SER A 567 6.36 -2.42 -11.54
CA SER A 567 6.25 -3.87 -11.71
C SER A 567 4.97 -4.21 -12.49
N ARG A 568 4.89 -5.42 -13.05
CA ARG A 568 3.65 -5.91 -13.67
C ARG A 568 2.47 -5.80 -12.70
N PHE A 569 1.33 -5.32 -13.20
CA PHE A 569 0.07 -5.41 -12.48
C PHE A 569 -0.35 -6.87 -12.32
N ALA A 570 -0.64 -7.26 -11.09
CA ALA A 570 -1.03 -8.62 -10.75
C ALA A 570 -2.14 -8.66 -9.69
N ALA A 571 -2.98 -9.68 -9.79
CA ALA A 571 -3.90 -10.08 -8.72
C ALA A 571 -3.17 -11.01 -7.74
N GLY A 572 -3.36 -10.81 -6.43
CA GLY A 572 -2.69 -11.62 -5.40
C GLY A 572 -1.22 -11.23 -5.18
N ARG A 573 -0.27 -12.14 -5.45
CA ARG A 573 1.17 -11.93 -5.15
C ARG A 573 1.79 -10.90 -6.10
N ARG A 574 2.18 -9.74 -5.55
CA ARG A 574 2.87 -8.66 -6.28
C ARG A 574 4.39 -8.82 -6.18
N GLY A 575 5.12 -8.45 -7.24
CA GLY A 575 6.56 -8.20 -7.18
C GLY A 575 7.48 -9.41 -7.05
N GLN A 576 7.02 -10.63 -7.29
CA GLN A 576 7.89 -11.79 -7.49
C GLN A 576 7.78 -12.26 -8.94
N GLU A 577 8.37 -11.50 -9.85
CA GLU A 577 8.90 -12.16 -11.04
C GLU A 577 9.89 -13.23 -10.54
N PRO A 578 9.93 -14.44 -11.14
CA PRO A 578 11.04 -15.33 -10.88
C PRO A 578 12.30 -14.54 -11.23
N GLN A 579 13.11 -14.20 -10.22
CA GLN A 579 14.44 -13.68 -10.48
C GLN A 579 15.09 -14.71 -11.40
N GLN A 580 15.24 -14.37 -12.69
CA GLN A 580 16.22 -15.06 -13.51
C GLN A 580 17.52 -14.81 -12.76
N GLY A 581 17.96 -15.82 -12.00
CA GLY A 581 19.20 -15.75 -11.27
C GLY A 581 20.26 -15.25 -12.24
N CYS A 582 20.97 -14.19 -11.86
CA CYS A 582 22.07 -13.68 -12.65
C CYS A 582 22.90 -14.87 -13.14
N LYS A 583 23.03 -15.02 -14.45
CA LYS A 583 23.98 -15.99 -15.00
C LYS A 583 25.35 -15.54 -14.55
N VAL A 584 25.85 -16.17 -13.49
CA VAL A 584 27.27 -16.08 -13.12
C VAL A 584 28.03 -16.56 -14.35
N PRO A 585 28.86 -15.73 -14.99
CA PRO A 585 29.73 -16.19 -16.05
C PRO A 585 30.56 -17.35 -15.50
N ALA A 586 30.59 -18.47 -16.20
CA ALA A 586 31.44 -19.59 -15.83
C ALA A 586 32.86 -19.07 -15.62
N ALA A 587 33.47 -19.46 -14.48
CA ALA A 587 34.82 -19.06 -14.12
C ALA A 587 35.76 -19.30 -15.31
N ILE A 588 36.49 -18.25 -15.70
CA ILE A 588 37.59 -18.35 -16.66
C ILE A 588 38.58 -19.37 -16.09
N PRO A 589 38.92 -20.45 -16.81
CA PRO A 589 39.92 -21.39 -16.37
C PRO A 589 41.26 -20.64 -16.20
N VAL A 590 41.82 -20.69 -15.00
CA VAL A 590 43.19 -20.22 -14.77
C VAL A 590 44.12 -21.19 -15.49
N GLU A 591 44.69 -20.72 -16.59
CA GLU A 591 45.72 -21.43 -17.34
C GLU A 591 46.99 -21.46 -16.49
N THR A 592 47.27 -22.62 -15.89
CA THR A 592 48.54 -22.86 -15.20
C THR A 592 49.66 -22.93 -16.24
N ALA A 593 50.47 -21.87 -16.31
CA ALA A 593 51.69 -21.86 -17.10
C ALA A 593 52.64 -22.95 -16.58
N ALA A 594 52.80 -24.01 -17.37
CA ALA A 594 53.81 -25.03 -17.17
C ALA A 594 55.18 -24.45 -17.54
N VAL A 595 56.05 -24.28 -16.55
CA VAL A 595 57.49 -24.15 -16.77
C VAL A 595 58.05 -25.55 -17.02
N LYS A 596 58.77 -25.72 -18.12
CA LYS A 596 59.51 -26.93 -18.52
C LYS A 596 60.89 -26.50 -19.00
N PRO A 597 61.92 -27.35 -18.80
CA PRO A 597 62.41 -27.99 -17.58
C PRO A 597 63.43 -27.12 -16.82
#